data_AF-A0A7C1G831-F1
#
_entry.id   AF-A0A7C1G831-F1
#
_cell.length_a   1.000
_cell.length_b   1.000
_cell.length_c   1.000
_cell.angle_alpha   90.00
_cell.angle_beta   90.00
_cell.angle_gamma   90.00
#
_symmetry.space_group_name_H-M   'P 1'
#
loop_
_entity.id
_entity.type
_entity.pdbx_description
1 polymer ?
#
loop_
_entity_poly.entity_id
_entity_poly.type
_entity_poly.pdbx_seq_one_letter_code
_entity_poly.pdbx_strand_id
1 'polypeptide(L)'
;MNRRSFLTLLAGGTILLFGCRRQQQAGTNSASQANTPGAETPAAQTGSSASYELIPVWEMHQVPKYPGSEPGELSPLATQIQNGGTLSFAVPDPADKVLEFYRTALPALGWTLQPAPASAIAAKRGDAALTVVVKGSEHGTTVLLMLTDAA
;
A
#
# COMPACT_ATOMS: atom_id res chain seq x y z
N MET A 1 -23.86 32.70 28.77
CA MET A 1 -24.51 31.90 29.83
C MET A 1 -25.13 30.67 29.19
N ASN A 2 -24.68 29.48 29.59
CA ASN A 2 -25.51 28.28 29.81
C ASN A 2 -24.61 27.16 30.34
N ARG A 3 -24.62 27.02 31.67
CA ARG A 3 -23.99 25.94 32.45
C ARG A 3 -25.11 25.04 32.95
N ARG A 4 -25.07 23.74 32.67
CA ARG A 4 -25.80 22.66 33.36
C ARG A 4 -25.11 21.34 33.03
N SER A 5 -24.89 20.35 33.89
CA SER A 5 -24.84 20.20 35.34
C SER A 5 -24.15 18.84 35.56
N PHE A 6 -23.26 18.77 36.55
CA PHE A 6 -22.68 17.52 37.06
C PHE A 6 -23.76 16.72 37.84
N LEU A 7 -23.73 15.40 37.72
CA LEU A 7 -24.29 14.50 38.74
C LEU A 7 -23.55 13.16 38.74
N THR A 8 -22.63 13.07 39.70
CA THR A 8 -21.94 11.87 40.16
C THR A 8 -22.91 11.03 40.99
N LEU A 9 -22.93 9.70 40.80
CA LEU A 9 -23.47 8.79 41.80
C LEU A 9 -22.52 7.59 41.99
N LEU A 10 -22.38 7.21 43.26
CA LEU A 10 -21.37 6.37 43.89
C LEU A 10 -21.92 4.98 44.25
N ALA A 11 -21.00 4.07 44.56
CA ALA A 11 -21.14 2.78 45.29
C ALA A 11 -21.75 1.61 44.49
N GLY A 12 -21.11 0.43 44.38
CA GLY A 12 -20.57 -0.46 45.42
C GLY A 12 -21.60 -1.59 45.66
N GLY A 13 -21.34 -2.89 45.77
CA GLY A 13 -20.17 -3.76 45.71
C GLY A 13 -20.65 -5.22 45.94
N THR A 14 -19.94 -6.18 45.35
CA THR A 14 -19.64 -7.58 45.79
C THR A 14 -20.67 -8.72 45.98
N ILE A 15 -20.52 -9.74 45.09
CA ILE A 15 -20.24 -11.21 45.24
C ILE A 15 -21.24 -12.19 45.91
N LEU A 16 -21.48 -13.34 45.24
CA LEU A 16 -21.39 -14.79 45.65
C LEU A 16 -22.55 -15.61 44.99
N LEU A 17 -22.47 -16.88 44.56
CA LEU A 17 -21.48 -17.88 44.12
C LEU A 17 -22.31 -19.15 43.72
N PHE A 18 -21.65 -20.14 43.09
CA PHE A 18 -22.07 -21.54 42.82
C PHE A 18 -22.83 -21.82 41.50
N GLY A 19 -22.46 -22.81 40.67
CA GLY A 19 -21.68 -24.01 40.95
C GLY A 19 -20.97 -24.66 39.76
N CYS A 20 -20.06 -25.55 40.15
CA CYS A 20 -18.93 -26.15 39.45
C CYS A 20 -19.24 -27.37 38.57
N ARG A 21 -18.38 -27.63 37.58
CA ARG A 21 -17.66 -28.91 37.36
C ARG A 21 -16.52 -28.65 36.36
N ARG A 22 -15.24 -28.63 36.77
CA ARG A 22 -14.32 -29.77 37.07
C ARG A 22 -14.14 -30.64 35.82
N GLN A 23 -12.98 -30.72 35.16
CA GLN A 23 -11.66 -31.21 35.62
C GLN A 23 -10.64 -30.85 34.52
N GLN A 24 -9.49 -30.18 34.74
CA GLN A 24 -8.23 -30.69 35.33
C GLN A 24 -7.73 -31.97 34.64
N GLN A 25 -6.46 -32.20 34.30
CA GLN A 25 -5.17 -31.50 34.45
C GLN A 25 -4.09 -32.43 33.86
N ALA A 26 -2.89 -31.88 33.70
CA ALA A 26 -1.54 -32.47 33.84
C ALA A 26 -0.75 -32.17 32.57
N GLY A 27 0.31 -31.37 32.58
CA GLY A 27 1.39 -31.08 33.54
C GLY A 27 2.55 -30.60 32.63
N THR A 28 3.52 -29.78 33.01
CA THR A 28 4.25 -29.60 34.26
C THR A 28 5.23 -28.42 34.08
N ASN A 29 5.61 -27.83 35.21
CA ASN A 29 6.87 -27.11 35.48
C ASN A 29 6.94 -25.59 35.23
N SER A 30 6.92 -24.89 36.36
CA SER A 30 7.41 -23.54 36.57
C SER A 30 8.93 -23.44 36.43
N ALA A 31 9.41 -22.41 35.72
CA ALA A 31 10.67 -21.75 36.02
C ALA A 31 10.59 -20.29 35.53
N SER A 32 10.94 -19.38 36.42
CA SER A 32 10.89 -17.93 36.30
C SER A 32 11.70 -17.37 35.13
N GLN A 33 11.16 -16.39 34.40
CA GLN A 33 11.93 -15.19 34.04
C GLN A 33 11.01 -14.04 33.63
N ALA A 34 11.15 -12.91 34.34
CA ALA A 34 10.67 -11.62 33.88
C ALA A 34 11.56 -11.14 32.72
N ASN A 35 10.94 -10.65 31.65
CA ASN A 35 11.45 -9.61 30.76
C ASN A 35 10.31 -9.12 29.84
N THR A 36 9.93 -7.85 29.97
CA THR A 36 9.18 -7.10 28.93
C THR A 36 10.03 -7.05 27.66
N PRO A 37 9.47 -7.27 26.46
CA PRO A 37 9.11 -6.16 25.57
C PRO A 37 7.88 -6.48 24.69
N GLY A 38 7.07 -5.55 24.22
CA GLY A 38 7.40 -4.46 23.31
C GLY A 38 6.33 -4.47 22.21
N ALA A 39 5.86 -3.29 21.81
CA ALA A 39 4.80 -3.11 20.83
C ALA A 39 5.02 -3.94 19.56
N GLU A 40 4.00 -4.68 19.14
CA GLU A 40 3.90 -5.20 17.77
C GLU A 40 3.73 -4.03 16.82
N THR A 41 4.86 -3.43 16.44
CA THR A 41 5.01 -2.79 15.14
C THR A 41 4.85 -3.89 14.09
N PRO A 42 3.91 -3.81 13.14
CA PRO A 42 3.90 -4.72 12.00
C PRO A 42 5.25 -4.61 11.30
N ALA A 43 6.00 -5.71 11.31
CA ALA A 43 7.28 -5.81 10.64
C ALA A 43 7.10 -5.36 9.19
N ALA A 44 7.83 -4.32 8.80
CA ALA A 44 8.09 -4.04 7.40
C ALA A 44 8.60 -5.35 6.78
N GLN A 45 7.85 -5.88 5.82
CA GLN A 45 8.26 -7.04 5.05
C GLN A 45 9.44 -6.62 4.17
N THR A 46 10.64 -6.65 4.74
CA THR A 46 11.88 -6.62 3.98
C THR A 46 12.03 -7.99 3.33
N GLY A 47 11.57 -8.14 2.09
CA GLY A 47 11.59 -9.45 1.45
C GLY A 47 10.99 -9.51 0.06
N SER A 48 11.60 -8.83 -0.90
CA SER A 48 11.85 -9.44 -2.21
C SER A 48 12.87 -8.57 -2.94
N SER A 49 14.03 -9.13 -3.28
CA SER A 49 14.90 -8.59 -4.34
C SER A 49 14.19 -8.80 -5.69
N ALA A 50 12.97 -8.29 -5.83
CA ALA A 50 12.25 -8.28 -7.08
C ALA A 50 12.96 -7.23 -7.94
N SER A 51 13.83 -7.71 -8.83
CA SER A 51 14.33 -6.89 -9.92
C SER A 51 13.14 -6.58 -10.83
N TYR A 52 12.66 -5.33 -10.78
CA TYR A 52 11.61 -4.87 -11.68
C TYR A 52 12.19 -4.67 -13.09
N GLU A 53 11.52 -5.22 -14.10
CA GLU A 53 11.77 -4.83 -15.49
C GLU A 53 11.33 -3.38 -15.66
N LEU A 54 12.14 -2.58 -16.35
CA LEU A 54 11.86 -1.17 -16.60
C LEU A 54 11.33 -0.99 -18.03
N ILE A 55 10.50 0.02 -18.22
CA ILE A 55 10.07 0.42 -19.57
C ILE A 55 11.28 1.02 -20.30
N PRO A 56 11.75 0.47 -21.44
CA PRO A 56 13.01 0.89 -22.05
C PRO A 56 13.12 2.40 -22.34
N VAL A 57 12.05 3.02 -22.85
CA VAL A 57 12.03 4.45 -23.16
C VAL A 57 12.09 5.35 -21.91
N TRP A 58 11.78 4.80 -20.73
CA TRP A 58 11.78 5.47 -19.42
C TRP A 58 12.70 4.79 -18.40
N GLU A 59 13.67 3.99 -18.85
CA GLU A 59 14.58 3.24 -17.97
C GLU A 59 15.34 4.18 -17.02
N MET A 60 15.81 5.31 -17.56
CA MET A 60 16.48 6.36 -16.79
C MET A 60 15.62 6.96 -15.66
N HIS A 61 14.29 6.90 -15.81
CA HIS A 61 13.35 7.38 -14.79
C HIS A 61 12.95 6.29 -13.80
N GLN A 62 13.39 5.04 -14.01
CA GLN A 62 13.03 3.88 -13.21
C GLN A 62 11.51 3.67 -13.15
N VAL A 63 10.84 3.75 -14.31
CA VAL A 63 9.41 3.42 -14.41
C VAL A 63 9.27 1.90 -14.64
N PRO A 64 8.62 1.16 -13.74
CA PRO A 64 8.48 -0.29 -13.87
C PRO A 64 7.51 -0.65 -15.00
N LYS A 65 7.89 -1.65 -15.80
CA LYS A 65 7.03 -2.33 -16.76
C LYS A 65 6.18 -3.35 -16.01
N TYR A 66 4.87 -3.37 -16.28
CA TYR A 66 4.00 -4.39 -15.70
C TYR A 66 4.35 -5.78 -16.30
N PRO A 67 4.43 -6.87 -15.51
CA PRO A 67 4.82 -8.18 -16.03
C PRO A 67 3.92 -8.66 -17.17
N GLY A 68 4.54 -9.08 -18.28
CA GLY A 68 3.83 -9.57 -19.47
C GLY A 68 3.05 -8.51 -20.25
N SER A 69 3.16 -7.23 -19.88
CA SER A 69 2.60 -6.13 -20.68
C SER A 69 3.52 -5.76 -21.83
N GLU A 70 2.96 -5.17 -22.89
CA GLU A 70 3.73 -4.51 -23.94
C GLU A 70 3.23 -3.07 -24.05
N PRO A 71 3.94 -2.09 -23.44
CA PRO A 71 3.59 -0.68 -23.57
C PRO A 71 3.50 -0.27 -25.05
N GLY A 72 2.45 0.46 -25.41
CA GLY A 72 2.28 1.00 -26.77
C GLY A 72 3.33 2.05 -27.13
N GLU A 73 3.13 2.74 -28.24
CA GLU A 73 4.02 3.82 -28.67
C GLU A 73 3.95 5.01 -27.71
N LEU A 74 5.12 5.63 -27.46
CA LEU A 74 5.21 6.86 -26.68
C LEU A 74 4.48 7.98 -27.42
N SER A 75 3.47 8.55 -26.77
CA SER A 75 2.83 9.80 -27.19
C SER A 75 3.47 10.95 -26.42
N PRO A 76 4.34 11.78 -27.04
CA PRO A 76 5.07 12.82 -26.32
C PRO A 76 4.15 13.90 -25.77
N LEU A 77 4.54 14.49 -24.64
CA LEU A 77 3.89 15.67 -24.06
C LEU A 77 4.87 16.85 -24.00
N ALA A 78 4.33 18.07 -23.93
CA ALA A 78 5.12 19.28 -23.71
C ALA A 78 5.57 19.35 -22.24
N THR A 79 6.65 18.65 -21.91
CA THR A 79 7.25 18.59 -20.57
C THR A 79 8.77 18.67 -20.64
N GLN A 80 9.41 19.02 -19.53
CA GLN A 80 10.87 19.09 -19.41
C GLN A 80 11.52 17.72 -19.15
N ILE A 81 10.72 16.70 -18.83
CA ILE A 81 11.22 15.35 -18.59
C ILE A 81 11.60 14.69 -19.91
N GLN A 82 12.83 14.17 -19.99
CA GLN A 82 13.31 13.45 -21.17
C GLN A 82 12.39 12.27 -21.48
N ASN A 83 11.92 12.18 -22.73
CA ASN A 83 10.92 11.22 -23.18
C ASN A 83 9.58 11.29 -22.42
N GLY A 84 9.29 12.40 -21.74
CA GLY A 84 8.02 12.59 -21.03
C GLY A 84 6.83 12.54 -22.00
N GLY A 85 5.75 11.93 -21.55
CA GLY A 85 4.64 11.56 -22.40
C GLY A 85 3.72 10.53 -21.77
N THR A 86 2.90 9.91 -22.61
CA THR A 86 2.02 8.82 -22.19
C THR A 86 2.31 7.52 -22.90
N LEU A 87 2.12 6.41 -22.19
CA LEU A 87 2.11 5.05 -22.72
C LEU A 87 0.81 4.38 -22.30
N SER A 88 0.18 3.64 -23.21
CA SER A 88 -1.04 2.89 -22.92
C SER A 88 -0.86 1.43 -23.33
N PHE A 89 -1.42 0.52 -22.54
CA PHE A 89 -1.45 -0.91 -22.85
C PHE A 89 -2.62 -1.59 -22.14
N ALA A 90 -2.90 -2.84 -22.54
CA ALA A 90 -3.90 -3.68 -21.90
C ALA A 90 -3.24 -4.90 -21.25
N VAL A 91 -3.80 -5.34 -20.12
CA VAL A 91 -3.40 -6.56 -19.42
C VAL A 91 -4.65 -7.38 -19.07
N PRO A 92 -4.58 -8.72 -19.05
CA PRO A 92 -5.72 -9.57 -18.69
C PRO A 92 -6.03 -9.52 -17.19
N ASP A 93 -5.09 -9.04 -16.37
CA ASP A 93 -5.22 -8.97 -14.92
C ASP A 93 -6.27 -7.93 -14.46
N PRO A 94 -6.92 -8.13 -13.31
CA PRO A 94 -7.87 -7.17 -12.74
C PRO A 94 -7.18 -5.90 -12.26
N ALA A 95 -7.93 -4.80 -12.26
CA ALA A 95 -7.41 -3.46 -11.94
C ALA A 95 -6.71 -3.38 -10.57
N ASP A 96 -7.24 -4.05 -9.54
CA ASP A 96 -6.68 -4.03 -8.19
C ASP A 96 -5.27 -4.64 -8.14
N LYS A 97 -5.06 -5.74 -8.87
CA LYS A 97 -3.75 -6.40 -8.98
C LYS A 97 -2.73 -5.49 -9.69
N VAL A 98 -3.17 -4.77 -10.72
CA VAL A 98 -2.34 -3.79 -11.42
C VAL A 98 -1.97 -2.62 -10.50
N LEU A 99 -2.94 -2.08 -9.77
CA LEU A 99 -2.71 -0.99 -8.81
C LEU A 99 -1.76 -1.42 -7.68
N GLU A 100 -1.93 -2.63 -7.15
CA GLU A 100 -1.06 -3.19 -6.11
C GLU A 100 0.38 -3.35 -6.57
N PHE A 101 0.59 -3.81 -7.80
CA PHE A 101 1.93 -3.88 -8.41
C PHE A 101 2.60 -2.50 -8.40
N TYR A 102 1.96 -1.47 -8.95
CA TYR A 102 2.55 -0.13 -9.01
C TYR A 102 2.73 0.50 -7.62
N ARG A 103 1.80 0.25 -6.70
CA ARG A 103 1.90 0.71 -5.31
C ARG A 103 3.11 0.13 -4.59
N THR A 104 3.55 -1.07 -4.95
CA THR A 104 4.71 -1.75 -4.35
C THR A 104 6.01 -1.43 -5.11
N ALA A 105 5.95 -1.45 -6.45
CA ALA A 105 7.11 -1.26 -7.31
C ALA A 105 7.66 0.16 -7.27
N LEU A 106 6.79 1.17 -7.27
CA LEU A 106 7.21 2.57 -7.32
C LEU A 106 8.05 2.95 -6.09
N PRO A 107 7.63 2.68 -4.84
CA PRO A 107 8.48 2.92 -3.67
C PRO A 107 9.80 2.15 -3.69
N ALA A 108 9.79 0.90 -4.14
CA ALA A 108 11.00 0.08 -4.23
C ALA A 108 12.03 0.66 -5.23
N LEU A 109 11.56 1.42 -6.22
CA LEU A 109 12.38 2.12 -7.22
C LEU A 109 12.70 3.58 -6.84
N GLY A 110 12.38 3.99 -5.62
CA GLY A 110 12.70 5.32 -5.08
C GLY A 110 11.67 6.41 -5.44
N TRP A 111 10.47 6.03 -5.86
CA TRP A 111 9.37 6.98 -6.03
C TRP A 111 8.61 7.20 -4.71
N THR A 112 8.13 8.42 -4.51
CA THR A 112 7.28 8.78 -3.37
C THR A 112 5.83 8.87 -3.80
N LEU A 113 4.97 7.99 -3.29
CA LEU A 113 3.54 8.01 -3.58
C LEU A 113 2.88 9.32 -3.13
N GLN A 114 1.95 9.80 -3.94
CA GLN A 114 1.15 10.99 -3.70
C GLN A 114 -0.33 10.62 -3.55
N PRO A 115 -1.16 11.48 -2.94
CA PRO A 115 -2.60 11.29 -2.94
C PRO A 115 -3.16 11.20 -4.37
N ALA A 116 -3.96 10.17 -4.63
CA ALA A 116 -4.61 9.92 -5.92
C ALA A 116 -5.98 9.26 -5.71
N PRO A 117 -6.90 9.35 -6.70
CA PRO A 117 -8.14 8.58 -6.70
C PRO A 117 -7.89 7.07 -6.64
N ALA A 118 -8.90 6.29 -6.24
CA ALA A 118 -8.76 4.83 -6.08
C ALA A 118 -8.33 4.10 -7.37
N SER A 119 -8.72 4.61 -8.54
CA SER A 119 -8.38 4.05 -9.85
C SER A 119 -7.03 4.54 -10.40
N ALA A 120 -6.19 5.17 -9.57
CA ALA A 120 -4.92 5.71 -10.00
C ALA A 120 -3.84 5.62 -8.91
N ILE A 121 -2.59 5.65 -9.35
CA ILE A 121 -1.42 5.88 -8.50
C ILE A 121 -0.70 7.11 -9.02
N ALA A 122 -0.46 8.09 -8.16
CA ALA A 122 0.43 9.21 -8.46
C ALA A 122 1.71 9.05 -7.64
N ALA A 123 2.86 9.32 -8.23
CA ALA A 123 4.14 9.25 -7.55
C ALA A 123 5.12 10.30 -8.08
N LYS A 124 6.06 10.73 -7.25
CA LYS A 124 7.12 11.70 -7.61
C LYS A 124 8.50 11.12 -7.38
N ARG A 125 9.47 11.48 -8.22
CA ARG A 125 10.88 11.13 -8.07
C ARG A 125 11.74 12.24 -8.67
N GLY A 126 12.40 13.02 -7.82
CA GLY A 126 13.13 14.21 -8.27
C GLY A 126 12.19 15.21 -8.92
N ASP A 127 12.52 15.61 -10.15
CA ASP A 127 11.73 16.50 -11.00
C ASP A 127 10.62 15.79 -11.80
N ALA A 128 10.56 14.45 -11.76
CA ALA A 128 9.57 13.67 -12.49
C ALA A 128 8.34 13.32 -11.62
N ALA A 129 7.16 13.35 -12.24
CA ALA A 129 5.91 12.81 -11.72
C ALA A 129 5.36 11.74 -12.66
N LEU A 130 4.95 10.62 -12.07
CA LEU A 130 4.31 9.51 -12.77
C LEU A 130 2.87 9.39 -12.27
N THR A 131 1.93 9.36 -13.21
CA THR A 131 0.54 8.99 -12.94
C THR A 131 0.23 7.69 -13.68
N VAL A 132 -0.22 6.69 -12.93
CA VAL A 132 -0.75 5.43 -13.43
C VAL A 132 -2.26 5.49 -13.30
N VAL A 133 -2.98 5.51 -14.41
CA VAL A 133 -4.44 5.44 -14.44
C VAL A 133 -4.84 4.05 -14.90
N VAL A 134 -5.73 3.42 -14.14
CA VAL A 134 -6.17 2.05 -14.37
C VAL A 134 -7.66 2.05 -14.64
N LYS A 135 -8.05 1.46 -15.77
CA LYS A 135 -9.45 1.27 -16.15
C LYS A 135 -9.73 -0.22 -16.33
N GLY A 136 -10.39 -0.81 -15.34
CA GLY A 136 -10.88 -2.19 -15.42
C GLY A 136 -12.07 -2.33 -16.38
N SER A 137 -12.20 -3.51 -16.98
CA SER A 137 -13.32 -3.95 -17.81
C SER A 137 -13.51 -5.46 -17.67
N GLU A 138 -14.58 -6.00 -18.25
CA GLU A 138 -14.84 -7.45 -18.28
C GLU A 138 -13.74 -8.25 -19.02
N HIS A 139 -12.99 -7.59 -19.90
CA HIS A 139 -11.94 -8.20 -20.73
C HIS A 139 -10.52 -7.97 -20.17
N GLY A 140 -10.41 -7.45 -18.95
CA GLY A 140 -9.15 -7.08 -18.33
C GLY A 140 -9.02 -5.57 -18.13
N THR A 141 -7.79 -5.09 -18.04
CA THR A 141 -7.48 -3.75 -17.57
C THR A 141 -6.68 -2.97 -18.60
N THR A 142 -7.14 -1.76 -18.93
CA THR A 142 -6.32 -0.78 -19.65
C THR A 142 -5.55 0.08 -18.65
N VAL A 143 -4.25 0.22 -18.90
CA VAL A 143 -3.35 1.04 -18.10
C VAL A 143 -2.86 2.19 -18.96
N LEU A 144 -3.00 3.41 -18.44
CA LEU A 144 -2.39 4.61 -18.99
C LEU A 144 -1.33 5.10 -18.01
N LEU A 145 -0.09 5.16 -18.47
CA LEU A 145 1.01 5.78 -17.77
C LEU A 145 1.23 7.18 -18.33
N MET A 146 1.44 8.15 -17.46
CA MET A 146 1.78 9.53 -17.82
C MET A 146 2.98 9.99 -17.01
N LEU A 147 4.07 10.31 -17.69
CA LEU A 147 5.32 10.81 -17.11
C LEU A 147 5.52 12.27 -17.50
N THR A 148 5.53 13.17 -16.51
CA THR A 148 5.66 14.62 -16.70
C THR A 148 6.54 15.23 -15.61
N ASP A 149 6.72 16.54 -15.64
CA ASP A 149 7.31 17.29 -14.54
C ASP A 149 6.46 17.17 -13.26
N ALA A 150 7.15 17.16 -12.13
CA ALA A 150 6.57 17.23 -10.81
C ALA A 150 6.18 18.68 -10.49
N ALA A 151 4.90 18.88 -10.21
CA ALA A 151 4.36 20.14 -9.68
C ALA A 151 4.88 20.47 -8.28
#